data_AF-A0A4P7HIK3-F1
#
_entry.id   AF-A0A4P7HIK3-F1
#
_cell.length_a   1.000
_cell.length_b   1.000
_cell.length_c   1.000
_cell.angle_alpha   90.00
_cell.angle_beta   90.00
_cell.angle_gamma   90.00
#
_symmetry.space_group_name_H-M   'P 1'
#
loop_
_entity.id
_entity.type
_entity.pdbx_description
1 polymer ?
#
loop_
_entity_poly.entity_id
_entity_poly.type
_entity_poly.pdbx_seq_one_letter_code
_entity_poly.pdbx_strand_id
1 'polypeptide(L)'
;MRRAAILWLSMLAGPVAAQDGSAQDGAAKDGAAVFHRAEGLTAHLARPDGPVLPQGTLTCAGCHGADGAGGTEGGAAAAPPIGWAALAVPTPDRPAYDSAALARLLRTGVTPSGRTISAGMPRFQGEDRSMAALVAHLQSLDRSEQQGLGPTHLAVTLPVDPDLRPAALAAIAAFNAEGGAFGRRITEGAPAFLDLGAALAQLLPRLAEAEDRRVTALLQADPGLQPARLVDAAAPDAPRRVVGTLDQIGPQLARLLDRPGTQAVVIGPPPEAMAWAVDHRRTGRAAHAYAATSAVLGLLRDHGRTPTRRRLAEDVERLDPSGLVEVYRK
;
A
#
# COMPACT_ATOMS: atom_id res chain seq x y z
N MET A 1 -38.32 41.51 85.12
CA MET A 1 -36.96 41.86 84.66
C MET A 1 -36.25 40.58 84.22
N ARG A 2 -35.54 40.63 83.06
CA ARG A 2 -34.57 39.66 82.50
C ARG A 2 -35.17 38.40 81.85
N ARG A 3 -35.40 38.44 80.54
CA ARG A 3 -34.50 38.10 79.40
C ARG A 3 -34.45 36.59 79.14
N ALA A 4 -35.31 36.12 78.22
CA ALA A 4 -35.26 34.80 77.59
C ALA A 4 -34.74 34.95 76.15
N ALA A 5 -33.77 34.12 75.79
CA ALA A 5 -33.16 34.04 74.48
C ALA A 5 -34.11 33.36 73.48
N ILE A 6 -34.28 33.94 72.29
CA ILE A 6 -34.98 33.31 71.16
C ILE A 6 -33.93 33.05 70.07
N LEU A 7 -33.78 31.76 69.76
CA LEU A 7 -32.94 31.20 68.71
C LEU A 7 -33.40 31.69 67.33
N TRP A 8 -32.43 32.13 66.52
CA TRP A 8 -32.59 32.43 65.11
C TRP A 8 -32.47 31.13 64.28
N LEU A 9 -33.57 30.71 63.67
CA LEU A 9 -33.62 29.64 62.68
C LEU A 9 -33.41 30.25 61.28
N SER A 10 -32.22 30.05 60.70
CA SER A 10 -31.90 30.54 59.35
C SER A 10 -32.30 29.49 58.31
N MET A 11 -33.34 29.78 57.52
CA MET A 11 -33.71 29.03 56.31
C MET A 11 -32.65 29.27 55.23
N LEU A 12 -31.91 28.23 54.85
CA LEU A 12 -31.05 28.21 53.67
C LEU A 12 -31.92 27.90 52.44
N ALA A 13 -32.20 28.92 51.64
CA ALA A 13 -32.73 28.76 50.29
C ALA A 13 -31.61 28.21 49.38
N GLY A 14 -31.76 26.97 48.95
CA GLY A 14 -30.86 26.36 47.97
C GLY A 14 -31.09 26.96 46.57
N PRO A 15 -30.03 27.19 45.77
CA PRO A 15 -30.21 27.61 44.39
C PRO A 15 -30.77 26.44 43.57
N VAL A 16 -31.95 26.65 42.97
CA VAL A 16 -32.45 25.84 41.85
C VAL A 16 -31.55 26.16 40.65
N ALA A 17 -30.58 25.27 40.42
CA ALA A 17 -29.86 25.25 39.15
C ALA A 17 -30.84 24.75 38.09
N ALA A 18 -31.30 25.66 37.22
CA ALA A 18 -31.92 25.31 35.97
C ALA A 18 -30.91 24.44 35.19
N GLN A 19 -31.23 23.16 35.06
CA GLN A 19 -30.56 22.28 34.10
C GLN A 19 -31.05 22.70 32.72
N ASP A 20 -30.31 23.58 32.07
CA ASP A 20 -30.37 23.71 30.63
C ASP A 20 -29.97 22.34 30.06
N GLY A 21 -30.99 21.59 29.64
CA GLY A 21 -30.83 20.38 28.84
C GLY A 21 -30.19 20.75 27.52
N SER A 22 -28.86 20.89 27.51
CA SER A 22 -28.08 20.95 26.30
C SER A 22 -28.20 19.59 25.62
N ALA A 23 -29.04 19.55 24.59
CA ALA A 23 -29.09 18.50 23.60
C ALA A 23 -27.65 18.12 23.18
N GLN A 24 -27.19 16.96 23.63
CA GLN A 24 -26.09 16.23 22.99
C GLN A 24 -26.63 15.47 21.77
N ASP A 25 -27.39 16.16 20.91
CA ASP A 25 -27.73 15.68 19.57
C ASP A 25 -26.84 16.45 18.59
N GLY A 26 -25.85 15.78 18.00
CA GLY A 26 -25.14 16.35 16.87
C GLY A 26 -23.72 15.87 16.59
N ALA A 27 -23.06 15.13 17.48
CA ALA A 27 -21.74 14.58 17.14
C ALA A 27 -21.90 13.43 16.13
N ALA A 28 -21.44 13.64 14.90
CA ALA A 28 -21.32 12.58 13.90
C ALA A 28 -20.45 11.46 14.48
N LYS A 29 -20.95 10.22 14.47
CA LYS A 29 -20.12 9.08 14.89
C LYS A 29 -18.95 8.90 13.95
N ASP A 30 -17.79 8.55 14.49
CA ASP A 30 -16.60 8.25 13.71
C ASP A 30 -16.79 6.93 12.95
N GLY A 31 -17.00 7.02 11.64
CA GLY A 31 -17.18 5.85 10.79
C GLY A 31 -15.95 4.93 10.72
N ALA A 32 -14.73 5.47 10.90
CA ALA A 32 -13.52 4.66 10.95
C ALA A 32 -13.48 3.82 12.24
N ALA A 33 -13.93 4.37 13.37
CA ALA A 33 -14.10 3.62 14.60
C ALA A 33 -15.13 2.48 14.47
N VAL A 34 -16.25 2.73 13.77
CA VAL A 34 -17.23 1.68 13.46
C VAL A 34 -16.59 0.58 12.60
N PHE A 35 -15.84 0.95 11.56
CA PHE A 35 -15.23 0.01 10.62
C PHE A 35 -14.10 -0.84 11.22
N HIS A 36 -13.16 -0.20 11.93
CA HIS A 36 -11.97 -0.87 12.47
C HIS A 36 -12.20 -1.53 13.83
N ARG A 37 -13.19 -1.07 14.61
CA ARG A 37 -13.39 -1.51 16.00
C ARG A 37 -14.83 -1.96 16.31
N ALA A 38 -15.74 -1.94 15.32
CA ALA A 38 -17.16 -2.19 15.53
C ALA A 38 -17.79 -1.28 16.61
N GLU A 39 -17.27 -0.06 16.77
CA GLU A 39 -17.73 0.85 17.83
C GLU A 39 -19.20 1.24 17.63
N GLY A 40 -20.00 1.15 18.68
CA GLY A 40 -21.43 1.46 18.61
C GLY A 40 -22.28 0.46 17.81
N LEU A 41 -21.76 -0.74 17.57
CA LEU A 41 -22.45 -1.90 17.02
C LEU A 41 -22.32 -3.11 17.95
N THR A 42 -23.36 -3.94 18.01
CA THR A 42 -23.37 -5.25 18.67
C THR A 42 -23.42 -6.34 17.62
N ALA A 43 -22.42 -7.21 17.59
CA ALA A 43 -22.32 -8.30 16.62
C ALA A 43 -23.00 -9.57 17.14
N HIS A 44 -23.82 -10.20 16.29
CA HIS A 44 -24.52 -11.45 16.53
C HIS A 44 -24.07 -12.51 15.52
N LEU A 45 -23.70 -13.69 15.99
CA LEU A 45 -23.24 -14.77 15.12
C LEU A 45 -24.40 -15.46 14.39
N ALA A 46 -24.20 -15.78 13.11
CA ALA A 46 -25.10 -16.54 12.23
C ALA A 46 -26.49 -15.94 11.91
N ARG A 47 -27.14 -15.23 12.83
CA ARG A 47 -28.49 -14.65 12.67
C ARG A 47 -28.70 -13.43 13.60
N PRO A 48 -29.74 -12.59 13.38
CA PRO A 48 -29.96 -11.38 14.18
C PRO A 48 -30.13 -11.64 15.68
N ASP A 49 -30.82 -12.73 16.04
CA ASP A 49 -31.00 -13.18 17.43
C ASP A 49 -30.02 -14.31 17.81
N GLY A 50 -28.85 -14.28 17.20
CA GLY A 50 -27.77 -15.23 17.47
C GLY A 50 -26.96 -14.85 18.72
N PRO A 51 -26.00 -15.71 19.13
CA PRO A 51 -25.09 -15.40 20.22
C PRO A 51 -24.39 -14.05 19.98
N VAL A 52 -24.40 -13.20 21.01
CA VAL A 52 -23.69 -11.93 21.00
C VAL A 52 -22.19 -12.21 21.11
N LEU A 53 -21.42 -11.57 20.25
CA LEU A 53 -19.96 -11.64 20.28
C LEU A 53 -19.41 -10.48 21.14
N PRO A 54 -18.30 -10.70 21.87
CA PRO A 54 -17.64 -9.61 22.58
C PRO A 54 -17.24 -8.49 21.62
N GLN A 55 -17.33 -7.24 22.06
CA GLN A 55 -17.01 -6.07 21.23
C GLN A 55 -15.57 -6.16 20.69
N GLY A 56 -15.40 -5.84 19.40
CA GLY A 56 -14.09 -5.87 18.74
C GLY A 56 -13.59 -7.27 18.35
N THR A 57 -14.29 -8.36 18.72
CA THR A 57 -13.89 -9.73 18.34
C THR A 57 -13.92 -9.93 16.82
N LEU A 58 -14.94 -9.40 16.15
CA LEU A 58 -15.05 -9.37 14.70
C LEU A 58 -15.36 -7.94 14.27
N THR A 59 -14.51 -7.40 13.41
CA THR A 59 -14.63 -6.04 12.86
C THR A 59 -14.79 -6.11 11.35
N CYS A 60 -15.30 -5.05 10.73
CA CYS A 60 -15.44 -4.99 9.29
C CYS A 60 -14.05 -5.10 8.63
N ALA A 61 -13.09 -4.32 9.12
CA ALA A 61 -11.72 -4.28 8.60
C ALA A 61 -10.96 -5.60 8.78
N GLY A 62 -11.24 -6.38 9.83
CA GLY A 62 -10.59 -7.68 10.04
C GLY A 62 -10.89 -8.63 8.89
N CYS A 63 -12.18 -8.84 8.58
CA CYS A 63 -12.54 -9.76 7.51
C CYS A 63 -12.43 -9.14 6.11
N HIS A 64 -12.83 -7.88 5.93
CA HIS A 64 -12.91 -7.25 4.61
C HIS A 64 -11.67 -6.42 4.24
N GLY A 65 -10.61 -6.44 5.06
CA GLY A 65 -9.41 -5.65 4.86
C GLY A 65 -9.57 -4.20 5.32
N ALA A 66 -8.45 -3.56 5.66
CA ALA A 66 -8.41 -2.18 6.13
C ALA A 66 -8.85 -1.15 5.07
N ASP A 67 -8.83 -1.53 3.79
CA ASP A 67 -9.28 -0.74 2.65
C ASP A 67 -10.66 -1.18 2.12
N GLY A 68 -11.26 -2.21 2.74
CA GLY A 68 -12.55 -2.76 2.32
C GLY A 68 -12.50 -3.56 1.03
N ALA A 69 -11.34 -4.04 0.57
CA ALA A 69 -11.21 -4.79 -0.68
C ALA A 69 -11.58 -6.28 -0.59
N GLY A 70 -11.87 -6.80 0.60
CA GLY A 70 -12.09 -8.22 0.85
C GLY A 70 -10.81 -8.98 1.20
N GLY A 71 -10.92 -10.28 1.44
CA GLY A 71 -9.76 -11.10 1.83
C GLY A 71 -10.11 -12.51 2.30
N THR A 72 -9.09 -13.35 2.44
CA THR A 72 -9.18 -14.75 2.87
C THR A 72 -8.58 -14.93 4.26
N GLU A 73 -8.99 -14.15 5.27
CA GLU A 73 -8.50 -14.41 6.62
C GLU A 73 -9.14 -15.69 7.18
N GLY A 74 -8.31 -16.66 7.59
CA GLY A 74 -8.72 -17.77 8.47
C GLY A 74 -9.37 -19.01 7.84
N GLY A 75 -9.27 -19.23 6.52
CA GLY A 75 -9.78 -20.47 5.88
C GLY A 75 -11.31 -20.58 5.77
N ALA A 76 -12.05 -19.56 6.21
CA ALA A 76 -13.44 -19.36 5.83
C ALA A 76 -13.55 -18.77 4.42
N ALA A 77 -14.74 -18.85 3.80
CA ALA A 77 -15.00 -18.27 2.49
C ALA A 77 -14.55 -16.80 2.43
N ALA A 78 -13.83 -16.46 1.36
CA ALA A 78 -13.26 -15.13 1.15
C ALA A 78 -14.32 -14.03 1.36
N ALA A 79 -14.04 -13.07 2.24
CA ALA A 79 -14.88 -11.91 2.41
C ALA A 79 -14.84 -11.07 1.12
N PRO A 80 -15.99 -10.62 0.60
CA PRO A 80 -16.03 -9.83 -0.64
C PRO A 80 -15.55 -8.39 -0.41
N PRO A 81 -15.18 -7.66 -1.48
CA PRO A 81 -14.99 -6.21 -1.42
C PRO A 81 -16.28 -5.51 -1.00
N ILE A 82 -16.15 -4.54 -0.10
CA ILE A 82 -17.22 -3.71 0.46
C ILE A 82 -16.97 -2.20 0.31
N GLY A 83 -15.94 -1.80 -0.43
CA GLY A 83 -15.82 -0.42 -0.92
C GLY A 83 -17.11 0.01 -1.64
N TRP A 84 -17.51 1.26 -1.48
CA TRP A 84 -18.79 1.74 -1.98
C TRP A 84 -18.90 1.62 -3.50
N ALA A 85 -17.80 1.80 -4.24
CA ALA A 85 -17.72 1.60 -5.68
C ALA A 85 -18.08 0.16 -6.09
N ALA A 86 -17.76 -0.84 -5.25
CA ALA A 86 -18.19 -2.23 -5.48
C ALA A 86 -19.65 -2.45 -5.07
N LEU A 87 -20.10 -1.82 -3.97
CA LEU A 87 -21.46 -1.99 -3.46
C LEU A 87 -22.52 -1.31 -4.34
N ALA A 88 -22.25 -0.09 -4.80
CA ALA A 88 -23.17 0.76 -5.55
C ALA A 88 -23.35 0.37 -7.02
N VAL A 89 -22.62 -0.64 -7.50
CA VAL A 89 -22.76 -1.19 -8.86
C VAL A 89 -23.61 -2.47 -8.80
N PRO A 90 -24.63 -2.63 -9.67
CA PRO A 90 -25.39 -3.86 -9.76
C PRO A 90 -24.55 -4.97 -10.40
N THR A 91 -24.77 -6.23 -9.99
CA THR A 91 -24.18 -7.42 -10.61
C THR A 91 -25.30 -8.36 -11.07
N PRO A 92 -25.01 -9.42 -11.86
CA PRO A 92 -26.02 -10.41 -12.22
C PRO A 92 -26.73 -11.04 -11.00
N ASP A 93 -26.03 -11.14 -9.86
CA ASP A 93 -26.53 -11.80 -8.65
C ASP A 93 -27.20 -10.88 -7.63
N ARG A 94 -27.10 -9.56 -7.83
CA ARG A 94 -27.72 -8.56 -6.93
C ARG A 94 -27.90 -7.18 -7.56
N PRO A 95 -28.96 -6.46 -7.18
CA PRO A 95 -29.03 -5.01 -7.38
C PRO A 95 -27.86 -4.27 -6.73
N ALA A 96 -27.68 -3.01 -7.14
CA ALA A 96 -26.82 -2.06 -6.44
C ALA A 96 -27.31 -1.88 -4.99
N TYR A 97 -26.37 -1.73 -4.05
CA TYR A 97 -26.71 -1.31 -2.70
C TYR A 97 -26.90 0.20 -2.65
N ASP A 98 -27.95 0.62 -1.95
CA ASP A 98 -28.02 1.92 -1.32
C ASP A 98 -27.75 1.79 0.19
N SER A 99 -27.72 2.92 0.89
CA SER A 99 -27.43 2.96 2.33
C SER A 99 -28.44 2.16 3.15
N ALA A 100 -29.71 2.19 2.78
CA ALA A 100 -30.79 1.49 3.48
C ALA A 100 -30.70 -0.02 3.28
N ALA A 101 -30.38 -0.46 2.08
CA ALA A 101 -30.19 -1.85 1.72
C ALA A 101 -28.96 -2.45 2.40
N LEU A 102 -27.86 -1.68 2.52
CA LEU A 102 -26.69 -2.12 3.28
C LEU A 102 -27.00 -2.22 4.77
N ALA A 103 -27.67 -1.23 5.37
CA ALA A 103 -28.07 -1.28 6.77
C ALA A 103 -29.00 -2.48 7.06
N ARG A 104 -29.95 -2.76 6.15
CA ARG A 104 -30.81 -3.95 6.25
C ARG A 104 -29.99 -5.24 6.19
N LEU A 105 -29.04 -5.36 5.26
CA LEU A 105 -28.15 -6.53 5.17
C LEU A 105 -27.36 -6.71 6.46
N LEU A 106 -26.77 -5.64 7.01
CA LEU A 106 -26.00 -5.73 8.24
C LEU A 106 -26.88 -6.18 9.42
N ARG A 107 -28.11 -5.69 9.54
CA ARG A 107 -29.02 -6.08 10.63
C ARG A 107 -29.60 -7.49 10.49
N THR A 108 -30.00 -7.86 9.28
CA THR A 108 -30.83 -9.07 9.04
C THR A 108 -30.04 -10.22 8.42
N GLY A 109 -28.94 -9.91 7.74
CA GLY A 109 -28.23 -10.83 6.85
C GLY A 109 -28.87 -11.01 5.48
N VAL A 110 -29.86 -10.18 5.10
CA VAL A 110 -30.59 -10.31 3.83
C VAL A 110 -30.11 -9.26 2.81
N THR A 111 -29.63 -9.74 1.68
CA THR A 111 -29.15 -8.92 0.54
C THR A 111 -30.32 -8.23 -0.20
N PRO A 112 -30.05 -7.26 -1.11
CA PRO A 112 -31.08 -6.61 -1.92
C PRO A 112 -31.79 -7.56 -2.88
N SER A 113 -31.15 -8.68 -3.25
CA SER A 113 -31.77 -9.75 -4.05
C SER A 113 -32.54 -10.77 -3.20
N GLY A 114 -32.63 -10.59 -1.88
CA GLY A 114 -33.34 -11.49 -0.97
C GLY A 114 -32.52 -12.70 -0.50
N ARG A 115 -31.29 -12.89 -1.01
CA ARG A 115 -30.38 -13.96 -0.54
C ARG A 115 -29.88 -13.67 0.88
N THR A 116 -29.78 -14.72 1.69
CA THR A 116 -29.15 -14.68 3.02
C THR A 116 -27.63 -14.85 2.92
N ILE A 117 -26.87 -14.01 3.62
CA ILE A 117 -25.40 -14.11 3.70
C ILE A 117 -24.95 -15.27 4.59
N SER A 118 -23.69 -15.70 4.41
CA SER A 118 -23.03 -16.75 5.20
C SER A 118 -23.25 -16.55 6.71
N ALA A 119 -23.37 -17.66 7.45
CA ALA A 119 -23.41 -17.64 8.91
C ALA A 119 -22.12 -17.09 9.54
N GLY A 120 -21.01 -17.13 8.79
CA GLY A 120 -19.72 -16.57 9.22
C GLY A 120 -19.68 -15.04 9.25
N MET A 121 -20.54 -14.34 8.49
CA MET A 121 -20.64 -12.88 8.57
C MET A 121 -21.64 -12.50 9.69
N PRO A 122 -21.22 -11.76 10.73
CA PRO A 122 -22.11 -11.39 11.82
C PRO A 122 -23.25 -10.47 11.38
N ARG A 123 -24.34 -10.48 12.14
CA ARG A 123 -25.41 -9.49 12.04
C ARG A 123 -25.16 -8.40 13.08
N PHE A 124 -25.29 -7.14 12.69
CA PHE A 124 -24.92 -6.01 13.52
C PHE A 124 -26.16 -5.21 13.92
N GLN A 125 -26.40 -5.10 15.22
CA GLN A 125 -27.41 -4.22 15.79
C GLN A 125 -26.77 -2.92 16.26
N GLY A 126 -27.48 -1.81 16.13
CA GLY A 126 -26.99 -0.49 16.53
C GLY A 126 -27.85 0.63 15.97
N GLU A 127 -27.61 1.84 16.48
CA GLU A 127 -28.36 3.04 16.08
C GLU A 127 -28.14 3.38 14.60
N ASP A 128 -29.13 4.02 13.98
CA ASP A 128 -29.06 4.42 12.57
C ASP A 128 -27.86 5.34 12.29
N ARG A 129 -27.45 6.17 13.27
CA ARG A 129 -26.25 7.02 13.15
C ARG A 129 -24.94 6.22 13.04
N SER A 130 -24.82 5.06 13.70
CA SER A 130 -23.64 4.18 13.54
C SER A 130 -23.60 3.60 12.13
N MET A 131 -24.75 3.18 11.60
CA MET A 131 -24.85 2.63 10.24
C MET A 131 -24.55 3.70 9.18
N ALA A 132 -25.07 4.91 9.35
CA ALA A 132 -24.79 6.03 8.48
C ALA A 132 -23.30 6.42 8.49
N ALA A 133 -22.66 6.44 9.66
CA ALA A 133 -21.23 6.69 9.80
C ALA A 133 -20.38 5.62 9.09
N LEU A 134 -20.74 4.34 9.22
CA LEU A 134 -20.08 3.24 8.50
C LEU A 134 -20.21 3.40 6.99
N VAL A 135 -21.42 3.68 6.48
CA VAL A 135 -21.65 3.93 5.04
C VAL A 135 -20.77 5.08 4.55
N ALA A 136 -20.74 6.20 5.28
CA ALA A 136 -19.92 7.35 4.92
C ALA A 136 -18.42 7.02 4.90
N HIS A 137 -17.97 6.15 5.82
CA HIS A 137 -16.60 5.66 5.83
C HIS A 137 -16.29 4.77 4.63
N LEU A 138 -17.17 3.82 4.29
CA LEU A 138 -17.01 2.97 3.10
C LEU A 138 -16.94 3.80 1.80
N GLN A 139 -17.73 4.87 1.70
CA GLN A 139 -17.63 5.85 0.61
C GLN A 139 -16.30 6.62 0.61
N SER A 140 -15.70 6.82 1.79
CA SER A 140 -14.40 7.48 1.92
C SER A 140 -13.23 6.59 1.55
N LEU A 141 -13.34 5.27 1.72
CA LEU A 141 -12.29 4.31 1.34
C LEU A 141 -11.99 4.36 -0.16
N ASP A 142 -13.02 4.40 -1.01
CA ASP A 142 -12.81 4.51 -2.46
C ASP A 142 -12.13 5.84 -2.83
N ARG A 143 -12.50 6.93 -2.14
CA ARG A 143 -11.84 8.23 -2.34
C ARG A 143 -10.38 8.18 -1.91
N SER A 144 -10.07 7.45 -0.83
CA SER A 144 -8.69 7.22 -0.37
C SER A 144 -7.86 6.45 -1.40
N GLU A 145 -8.44 5.41 -2.01
CA GLU A 145 -7.83 4.62 -3.08
C GLU A 145 -7.61 5.43 -4.38
N GLN A 146 -8.30 6.56 -4.54
CA GLN A 146 -8.15 7.46 -5.69
C GLN A 146 -7.41 8.76 -5.34
N GLN A 147 -6.89 8.91 -4.11
CA GLN A 147 -6.11 10.09 -3.76
C GLN A 147 -4.88 10.23 -4.67
N GLY A 148 -4.61 11.45 -5.12
CA GLY A 148 -3.54 11.73 -6.06
C GLY A 148 -3.81 11.27 -7.49
N LEU A 149 -4.97 10.67 -7.78
CA LEU A 149 -5.37 10.29 -9.13
C LEU A 149 -6.26 11.37 -9.75
N GLY A 150 -5.72 12.09 -10.74
CA GLY A 150 -6.45 13.09 -11.53
C GLY A 150 -6.76 12.61 -12.95
N PRO A 151 -7.52 13.41 -13.72
CA PRO A 151 -7.88 13.09 -15.11
C PRO A 151 -6.67 13.14 -16.07
N THR A 152 -5.67 13.98 -15.77
CA THR A 152 -4.49 14.21 -16.62
C THR A 152 -3.16 14.03 -15.90
N HIS A 153 -3.19 13.87 -14.57
CA HIS A 153 -1.99 13.75 -13.75
C HIS A 153 -2.20 12.71 -12.65
N LEU A 154 -1.13 12.04 -12.25
CA LEU A 154 -1.08 11.18 -11.07
C LEU A 154 0.06 11.64 -10.16
N ALA A 155 -0.27 11.91 -8.90
CA ALA A 155 0.65 12.43 -7.90
C ALA A 155 1.45 11.29 -7.24
N VAL A 156 2.74 11.50 -7.05
CA VAL A 156 3.64 10.59 -6.33
C VAL A 156 4.41 11.33 -5.25
N THR A 157 4.80 10.64 -4.18
CA THR A 157 5.91 11.10 -3.33
C THR A 157 7.21 10.51 -3.84
N LEU A 158 8.29 11.29 -3.76
CA LEU A 158 9.63 10.88 -4.17
C LEU A 158 10.44 10.35 -2.98
N PRO A 159 11.44 9.49 -3.21
CA PRO A 159 12.38 9.11 -2.17
C PRO A 159 13.12 10.34 -1.63
N VAL A 160 13.37 10.34 -0.31
CA VAL A 160 14.15 11.39 0.37
C VAL A 160 15.66 11.24 0.18
N ASP A 161 16.12 10.04 -0.18
CA ASP A 161 17.53 9.74 -0.45
C ASP A 161 18.03 10.57 -1.65
N PRO A 162 19.09 11.39 -1.49
CA PRO A 162 19.59 12.29 -2.54
C PRO A 162 20.16 11.56 -3.77
N ASP A 163 20.52 10.28 -3.66
CA ASP A 163 20.95 9.46 -4.80
C ASP A 163 19.76 8.85 -5.55
N LEU A 164 18.69 8.50 -4.83
CA LEU A 164 17.50 7.88 -5.44
C LEU A 164 16.56 8.90 -6.07
N ARG A 165 16.46 10.11 -5.50
CA ARG A 165 15.53 11.15 -5.99
C ARG A 165 15.78 11.55 -7.45
N PRO A 166 17.03 11.83 -7.89
CA PRO A 166 17.30 12.14 -9.29
C PRO A 166 16.98 10.99 -10.25
N ALA A 167 17.22 9.75 -9.81
CA ALA A 167 16.90 8.55 -10.59
C ALA A 167 15.39 8.38 -10.78
N ALA A 168 14.61 8.55 -9.70
CA ALA A 168 13.16 8.50 -9.76
C ALA A 168 12.59 9.60 -10.68
N LEU A 169 13.09 10.83 -10.58
CA LEU A 169 12.70 11.93 -11.45
C LEU A 169 13.01 11.67 -12.92
N ALA A 170 14.18 11.09 -13.22
CA ALA A 170 14.57 10.76 -14.59
C ALA A 170 13.68 9.66 -15.17
N ALA A 171 13.40 8.60 -14.41
CA ALA A 171 12.49 7.54 -14.82
C ALA A 171 11.05 8.08 -15.03
N ILE A 172 10.57 8.98 -14.17
CA ILE A 172 9.30 9.69 -14.36
C ILE A 172 9.29 10.50 -15.66
N ALA A 173 10.37 11.23 -15.95
CA ALA A 173 10.48 12.04 -17.15
C ALA A 173 10.44 11.17 -18.42
N ALA A 174 11.20 10.07 -18.44
CA ALA A 174 11.19 9.10 -19.53
C ALA A 174 9.79 8.48 -19.71
N PHE A 175 9.18 8.00 -18.62
CA PHE A 175 7.84 7.42 -18.63
C PHE A 175 6.76 8.39 -19.15
N ASN A 176 6.86 9.67 -18.76
CA ASN A 176 5.94 10.71 -19.23
C ASN A 176 6.15 11.06 -20.70
N ALA A 177 7.40 11.01 -21.21
CA ALA A 177 7.70 11.22 -22.62
C ALA A 177 7.07 10.12 -23.51
N GLU A 178 6.91 8.91 -22.96
CA GLU A 178 6.19 7.79 -23.61
C GLU A 178 4.66 7.86 -23.47
N GLY A 179 4.11 8.96 -22.96
CA GLY A 179 2.65 9.14 -22.81
C GLY A 179 2.09 8.79 -21.43
N GLY A 180 2.95 8.45 -20.47
CA GLY A 180 2.58 8.25 -19.07
C GLY A 180 1.69 7.01 -18.83
N ALA A 181 0.74 7.12 -17.90
CA ALA A 181 -0.17 6.05 -17.50
C ALA A 181 -1.60 6.35 -17.99
N PHE A 182 -1.99 5.80 -19.15
CA PHE A 182 -3.28 6.06 -19.79
C PHE A 182 -3.54 7.57 -20.02
N GLY A 183 -2.54 8.29 -20.52
CA GLY A 183 -2.63 9.73 -20.79
C GLY A 183 -2.47 10.61 -19.55
N ARG A 184 -2.20 10.03 -18.37
CA ARG A 184 -1.87 10.77 -17.16
C ARG A 184 -0.36 10.92 -17.02
N ARG A 185 0.11 12.14 -16.79
CA ARG A 185 1.51 12.41 -16.46
C ARG A 185 1.76 12.23 -14.97
N ILE A 186 2.89 11.62 -14.63
CA ILE A 186 3.34 11.42 -13.26
C ILE A 186 4.01 12.70 -12.77
N THR A 187 3.59 13.20 -11.61
CA THR A 187 4.12 14.44 -11.00
C THR A 187 4.33 14.27 -9.51
N GLU A 188 5.35 14.89 -8.93
CA GLU A 188 5.48 14.98 -7.47
C GLU A 188 4.31 15.77 -6.88
N GLY A 189 3.68 15.30 -5.81
CA GLY A 189 2.57 16.01 -5.17
C GLY A 189 1.93 15.29 -3.99
N ALA A 190 1.10 16.03 -3.24
CA ALA A 190 0.32 15.53 -2.11
C ALA A 190 -1.16 15.96 -2.24
N PRO A 191 -2.14 15.09 -1.91
CA PRO A 191 -1.96 13.69 -1.53
C PRO A 191 -1.47 12.84 -2.70
N ALA A 192 -0.54 11.93 -2.45
CA ALA A 192 0.04 11.05 -3.47
C ALA A 192 -0.76 9.76 -3.63
N PHE A 193 -0.86 9.30 -4.88
CA PHE A 193 -1.39 7.98 -5.21
C PHE A 193 -0.36 6.89 -4.89
N LEU A 194 0.90 7.11 -5.27
CA LEU A 194 1.99 6.16 -5.09
C LEU A 194 3.14 6.80 -4.32
N ASP A 195 3.67 6.05 -3.34
CA ASP A 195 4.92 6.40 -2.66
C ASP A 195 6.09 5.66 -3.31
N LEU A 196 6.86 6.38 -4.15
CA LEU A 196 8.01 5.78 -4.82
C LEU A 196 9.15 5.49 -3.83
N GLY A 197 9.27 6.26 -2.74
CA GLY A 197 10.27 5.98 -1.71
C GLY A 197 10.02 4.63 -1.04
N ALA A 198 8.77 4.38 -0.65
CA ALA A 198 8.36 3.11 -0.06
C ALA A 198 8.52 1.94 -1.05
N ALA A 199 8.10 2.11 -2.31
CA ALA A 199 8.24 1.08 -3.34
C ALA A 199 9.72 0.72 -3.60
N LEU A 200 10.60 1.73 -3.71
CA LEU A 200 12.04 1.51 -3.90
C LEU A 200 12.69 0.85 -2.68
N ALA A 201 12.28 1.21 -1.46
CA ALA A 201 12.78 0.57 -0.24
C ALA A 201 12.46 -0.93 -0.20
N GLN A 202 11.34 -1.36 -0.80
CA GLN A 202 10.99 -2.77 -0.95
C GLN A 202 11.74 -3.46 -2.09
N LEU A 203 11.89 -2.81 -3.25
CA LEU A 203 12.42 -3.44 -4.46
C LEU A 203 13.95 -3.52 -4.51
N LEU A 204 14.67 -2.51 -4.01
CA LEU A 204 16.13 -2.46 -4.13
C LEU A 204 16.85 -3.64 -3.45
N PRO A 205 16.48 -4.08 -2.22
CA PRO A 205 17.07 -5.27 -1.62
C PRO A 205 16.82 -6.55 -2.42
N ARG A 206 15.60 -6.70 -2.97
CA ARG A 206 15.21 -7.87 -3.77
C ARG A 206 15.94 -7.92 -5.10
N LEU A 207 16.22 -6.75 -5.69
CA LEU A 207 17.02 -6.63 -6.91
C LEU A 207 18.46 -7.06 -6.65
N ALA A 208 19.09 -6.58 -5.58
CA ALA A 208 20.43 -7.02 -5.19
C ALA A 208 20.50 -8.54 -4.97
N GLU A 209 19.49 -9.13 -4.32
CA GLU A 209 19.41 -10.58 -4.15
C GLU A 209 19.27 -11.32 -5.50
N ALA A 210 18.49 -10.78 -6.44
CA ALA A 210 18.36 -11.35 -7.78
C ALA A 210 19.67 -11.32 -8.57
N GLU A 211 20.46 -10.24 -8.42
CA GLU A 211 21.80 -10.14 -9.00
C GLU A 211 22.75 -11.18 -8.41
N ASP A 212 22.78 -11.33 -7.08
CA ASP A 212 23.62 -12.33 -6.40
C ASP A 212 23.23 -13.77 -6.81
N ARG A 213 21.92 -14.05 -6.97
CA ARG A 213 21.44 -15.33 -7.52
C ARG A 213 21.95 -15.53 -8.96
N ARG A 214 21.94 -14.49 -9.79
CA ARG A 214 22.46 -14.55 -11.17
C ARG A 214 23.98 -14.78 -11.20
N VAL A 215 24.75 -14.14 -10.31
CA VAL A 215 26.21 -14.38 -10.16
C VAL A 215 26.44 -15.85 -9.83
N THR A 216 25.73 -16.38 -8.84
CA THR A 216 25.86 -17.76 -8.38
C THR A 216 25.55 -18.75 -9.50
N ALA A 217 24.47 -18.52 -10.25
CA ALA A 217 24.10 -19.37 -11.38
C ALA A 217 25.19 -19.39 -12.49
N LEU A 218 25.81 -18.24 -12.79
CA LEU A 218 26.89 -18.18 -13.78
C LEU A 218 28.16 -18.90 -13.30
N LEU A 219 28.53 -18.76 -12.02
CA LEU A 219 29.66 -19.48 -11.44
C LEU A 219 29.46 -21.00 -11.47
N GLN A 220 28.23 -21.47 -11.25
CA GLN A 220 27.89 -22.89 -11.35
C GLN A 220 27.94 -23.41 -12.79
N ALA A 221 27.53 -22.58 -13.75
CA ALA A 221 27.50 -22.96 -15.17
C ALA A 221 28.89 -22.94 -15.83
N ASP A 222 29.83 -22.14 -15.32
CA ASP A 222 31.16 -21.96 -15.90
C ASP A 222 32.25 -21.99 -14.81
N PRO A 223 32.88 -23.17 -14.58
CA PRO A 223 33.96 -23.31 -13.60
C PRO A 223 35.19 -22.43 -13.87
N GLY A 224 35.33 -21.88 -15.08
CA GLY A 224 36.39 -20.94 -15.43
C GLY A 224 36.11 -19.50 -14.99
N LEU A 225 34.88 -19.18 -14.55
CA LEU A 225 34.55 -17.88 -13.97
C LEU A 225 34.98 -17.82 -12.50
N GLN A 226 35.54 -16.68 -12.14
CA GLN A 226 35.94 -16.36 -10.77
C GLN A 226 35.13 -15.18 -10.24
N PRO A 227 34.68 -15.19 -8.98
CA PRO A 227 33.98 -14.05 -8.41
C PRO A 227 34.93 -12.85 -8.28
N ALA A 228 34.45 -11.66 -8.65
CA ALA A 228 35.23 -10.43 -8.67
C ALA A 228 35.81 -10.03 -7.29
N ARG A 229 35.16 -10.45 -6.20
CA ARG A 229 35.64 -10.21 -4.82
C ARG A 229 36.92 -10.99 -4.49
N LEU A 230 37.24 -12.05 -5.22
CA LEU A 230 38.44 -12.87 -5.02
C LEU A 230 39.61 -12.44 -5.90
N VAL A 231 39.46 -11.39 -6.70
CA VAL A 231 40.54 -10.92 -7.58
C VAL A 231 41.50 -10.07 -6.77
N ASP A 232 42.54 -10.72 -6.25
CA ASP A 232 43.60 -10.04 -5.54
C ASP A 232 44.37 -9.12 -6.50
N ALA A 233 44.52 -7.83 -6.13
CA ALA A 233 45.19 -6.84 -6.96
C ALA A 233 46.68 -7.20 -7.16
N ALA A 234 47.28 -7.96 -6.23
CA ALA A 234 48.68 -8.36 -6.22
C ALA A 234 48.99 -9.68 -6.94
N ALA A 235 47.98 -10.42 -7.41
CA ALA A 235 48.18 -11.73 -8.03
C ALA A 235 48.63 -11.61 -9.51
N PRO A 236 49.44 -12.56 -10.03
CA PRO A 236 50.13 -12.45 -11.31
C PRO A 236 49.23 -12.19 -12.53
N ASP A 237 49.83 -11.64 -13.61
CA ASP A 237 49.26 -11.20 -14.91
C ASP A 237 48.61 -12.32 -15.77
N ALA A 238 48.10 -13.37 -15.14
CA ALA A 238 47.36 -14.39 -15.86
C ALA A 238 45.99 -13.82 -16.32
N PRO A 239 45.56 -14.12 -17.55
CA PRO A 239 44.22 -13.75 -18.03
C PRO A 239 43.15 -14.34 -17.11
N ARG A 240 42.16 -13.53 -16.74
CA ARG A 240 41.08 -13.94 -15.81
C ARG A 240 39.72 -13.74 -16.44
N ARG A 241 38.80 -14.62 -16.11
CA ARG A 241 37.38 -14.47 -16.44
C ARG A 241 36.65 -14.21 -15.14
N VAL A 242 36.19 -12.99 -14.94
CA VAL A 242 35.65 -12.55 -13.64
C VAL A 242 34.17 -12.23 -13.76
N VAL A 243 33.40 -12.54 -12.72
CA VAL A 243 31.96 -12.27 -12.64
C VAL A 243 31.57 -11.62 -11.32
N GLY A 244 30.61 -10.71 -11.35
CA GLY A 244 30.16 -9.98 -10.17
C GLY A 244 29.11 -8.94 -10.53
N THR A 245 28.47 -8.39 -9.49
CA THR A 245 27.48 -7.32 -9.70
C THR A 245 28.15 -6.00 -10.05
N LEU A 246 27.38 -5.04 -10.57
CA LEU A 246 27.84 -3.70 -10.91
C LEU A 246 28.51 -3.02 -9.71
N ASP A 247 27.93 -3.16 -8.52
CA ASP A 247 28.48 -2.58 -7.30
C ASP A 247 29.82 -3.23 -6.88
N GLN A 248 30.02 -4.50 -7.22
CA GLN A 248 31.24 -5.25 -6.89
C GLN A 248 32.35 -5.04 -7.94
N ILE A 249 32.00 -4.97 -9.22
CA ILE A 249 32.98 -4.86 -10.32
C ILE A 249 33.21 -3.41 -10.72
N GLY A 250 32.18 -2.57 -10.75
CA GLY A 250 32.21 -1.21 -11.30
C GLY A 250 33.43 -0.38 -10.86
N PRO A 251 33.72 -0.27 -9.54
CA PRO A 251 34.87 0.51 -9.04
C PRO A 251 36.26 0.01 -9.48
N GLN A 252 36.36 -1.22 -9.99
CA GLN A 252 37.61 -1.86 -10.42
C GLN A 252 37.61 -2.26 -11.90
N LEU A 253 36.51 -2.06 -12.63
CA LEU A 253 36.32 -2.57 -13.99
C LEU A 253 37.42 -2.10 -14.95
N ALA A 254 37.76 -0.80 -14.95
CA ALA A 254 38.81 -0.27 -15.82
C ALA A 254 40.16 -0.97 -15.57
N ARG A 255 40.57 -1.08 -14.30
CA ARG A 255 41.81 -1.76 -13.91
C ARG A 255 41.82 -3.25 -14.27
N LEU A 256 40.65 -3.91 -14.25
CA LEU A 256 40.52 -5.30 -14.67
C LEU A 256 40.68 -5.44 -16.19
N LEU A 257 40.05 -4.56 -16.97
CA LEU A 257 40.10 -4.59 -18.43
C LEU A 257 41.46 -4.15 -19.00
N ASP A 258 42.24 -3.36 -18.27
CA ASP A 258 43.61 -3.00 -18.65
C ASP A 258 44.58 -4.20 -18.65
N ARG A 259 44.23 -5.31 -17.98
CA ARG A 259 45.04 -6.53 -17.93
C ARG A 259 44.83 -7.38 -19.18
N PRO A 260 45.87 -7.66 -19.99
CA PRO A 260 45.74 -8.43 -21.22
C PRO A 260 45.03 -9.78 -21.04
N GLY A 261 44.01 -10.02 -21.85
CA GLY A 261 43.24 -11.28 -21.85
C GLY A 261 42.26 -11.44 -20.68
N THR A 262 42.03 -10.40 -19.87
CA THR A 262 40.97 -10.39 -18.86
C THR A 262 39.61 -10.18 -19.51
N GLN A 263 38.63 -10.97 -19.11
CA GLN A 263 37.22 -10.84 -19.49
C GLN A 263 36.39 -10.57 -18.23
N ALA A 264 35.44 -9.66 -18.32
CA ALA A 264 34.55 -9.31 -17.23
C ALA A 264 33.09 -9.57 -17.61
N VAL A 265 32.38 -10.27 -16.73
CA VAL A 265 30.95 -10.46 -16.77
C VAL A 265 30.32 -9.64 -15.65
N VAL A 266 29.67 -8.54 -16.00
CA VAL A 266 29.02 -7.65 -15.04
C VAL A 266 27.53 -7.94 -15.02
N ILE A 267 26.98 -8.15 -13.84
CA ILE A 267 25.54 -8.26 -13.62
C ILE A 267 25.05 -6.92 -13.08
N GLY A 268 24.01 -6.36 -13.69
CA GLY A 268 23.56 -5.01 -13.35
C GLY A 268 22.12 -4.73 -13.78
N PRO A 269 21.66 -3.48 -13.58
CA PRO A 269 20.33 -3.04 -14.03
C PRO A 269 20.27 -2.97 -15.57
N PRO A 270 19.08 -2.75 -16.17
CA PRO A 270 18.89 -2.71 -17.61
C PRO A 270 19.69 -1.61 -18.32
N PRO A 271 19.91 -1.72 -19.65
CA PRO A 271 20.84 -0.85 -20.39
C PRO A 271 20.42 0.62 -20.36
N GLU A 272 19.12 0.92 -20.37
CA GLU A 272 18.61 2.29 -20.28
C GLU A 272 18.94 2.94 -18.94
N ALA A 273 18.88 2.19 -17.84
CA ALA A 273 19.24 2.66 -16.51
C ALA A 273 20.76 2.88 -16.40
N MET A 274 21.54 1.98 -16.99
CA MET A 274 22.99 2.09 -17.09
C MET A 274 23.42 3.31 -17.90
N ALA A 275 22.84 3.49 -19.09
CA ALA A 275 23.13 4.62 -19.97
C ALA A 275 22.82 5.95 -19.27
N TRP A 276 21.64 6.06 -18.66
CA TRP A 276 21.27 7.23 -17.88
C TRP A 276 22.28 7.54 -16.77
N ALA A 277 22.67 6.52 -16.00
CA ALA A 277 23.61 6.72 -14.89
C ALA A 277 25.00 7.15 -15.38
N VAL A 278 25.50 6.60 -16.48
CA VAL A 278 26.77 7.01 -17.09
C VAL A 278 26.70 8.46 -17.58
N ASP A 279 25.68 8.81 -18.34
CA ASP A 279 25.51 10.14 -18.93
C ASP A 279 25.42 11.23 -17.86
N HIS A 280 24.81 10.90 -16.71
CA HIS A 280 24.60 11.83 -15.60
C HIS A 280 25.62 11.66 -14.46
N ARG A 281 26.66 10.84 -14.65
CA ARG A 281 27.72 10.53 -13.67
C ARG A 281 27.15 10.11 -12.30
N ARG A 282 26.21 9.18 -12.31
CA ARG A 282 25.52 8.64 -11.13
C ARG A 282 26.07 7.27 -10.73
N THR A 283 25.74 6.84 -9.52
CA THR A 283 26.20 5.57 -8.93
C THR A 283 25.43 4.38 -9.50
N GLY A 284 25.97 3.16 -9.31
CA GLY A 284 25.23 1.92 -9.62
C GLY A 284 23.92 1.84 -8.85
N ARG A 285 23.90 2.23 -7.57
CA ARG A 285 22.68 2.37 -6.77
C ARG A 285 21.62 3.27 -7.41
N ALA A 286 22.02 4.40 -7.99
CA ALA A 286 21.09 5.26 -8.73
C ALA A 286 20.57 4.61 -10.02
N ALA A 287 21.40 3.83 -10.72
CA ALA A 287 20.94 3.03 -11.87
C ALA A 287 19.87 2.00 -11.47
N HIS A 288 20.08 1.27 -10.37
CA HIS A 288 19.07 0.36 -9.82
C HIS A 288 17.77 1.08 -9.45
N ALA A 289 17.87 2.27 -8.86
CA ALA A 289 16.71 3.09 -8.52
C ALA A 289 15.91 3.54 -9.75
N TYR A 290 16.61 3.89 -10.85
CA TYR A 290 15.99 4.21 -12.12
C TYR A 290 15.23 3.00 -12.67
N ALA A 291 15.87 1.83 -12.68
CA ALA A 291 15.27 0.57 -13.17
C ALA A 291 14.03 0.18 -12.36
N ALA A 292 14.14 0.19 -11.03
CA ALA A 292 13.03 -0.12 -10.14
C ALA A 292 11.88 0.89 -10.26
N THR A 293 12.18 2.20 -10.37
CA THR A 293 11.14 3.22 -10.62
C THR A 293 10.43 2.95 -11.94
N SER A 294 11.18 2.66 -13.00
CA SER A 294 10.63 2.36 -14.32
C SER A 294 9.71 1.14 -14.30
N ALA A 295 10.08 0.09 -13.56
CA ALA A 295 9.27 -1.10 -13.38
C ALA A 295 7.95 -0.81 -12.64
N VAL A 296 7.99 -0.04 -11.54
CA VAL A 296 6.79 0.37 -10.79
C VAL A 296 5.85 1.22 -11.66
N LEU A 297 6.39 2.14 -12.45
CA LEU A 297 5.60 2.94 -13.38
C LEU A 297 5.02 2.09 -14.52
N GLY A 298 5.74 1.06 -14.97
CA GLY A 298 5.24 0.04 -15.88
C GLY A 298 4.00 -0.66 -15.33
N LEU A 299 4.06 -1.14 -14.09
CA LEU A 299 2.89 -1.71 -13.41
C LEU A 299 1.72 -0.71 -13.38
N LEU A 300 1.98 0.54 -13.02
CA LEU A 300 0.93 1.57 -13.06
C LEU A 300 0.31 1.76 -14.46
N ARG A 301 1.13 1.66 -15.52
CA ARG A 301 0.66 1.67 -16.91
C ARG A 301 -0.15 0.41 -17.26
N ASP A 302 0.09 -0.73 -16.64
CA ASP A 302 -0.67 -1.96 -16.92
C ASP A 302 -2.06 -1.96 -16.24
N HIS A 303 -2.23 -1.19 -15.16
CA HIS A 303 -3.47 -1.16 -14.36
C HIS A 303 -4.68 -0.48 -15.00
N GLY A 304 -4.55 0.06 -16.21
CA GLY A 304 -5.71 0.59 -16.90
C GLY A 304 -6.07 2.04 -16.53
N ARG A 305 -7.28 2.39 -16.94
CA ARG A 305 -7.93 3.66 -16.60
C ARG A 305 -8.26 3.77 -15.11
N THR A 306 -8.49 2.63 -14.44
CA THR A 306 -8.97 2.56 -13.05
C THR A 306 -7.96 1.83 -12.15
N PRO A 307 -6.74 2.38 -11.96
CA PRO A 307 -5.80 1.82 -11.01
C PRO A 307 -6.31 2.05 -9.58
N THR A 308 -5.98 1.13 -8.68
CA THR A 308 -6.18 1.31 -7.23
C THR A 308 -4.82 1.17 -6.54
N ARG A 309 -4.66 1.85 -5.40
CA ARG A 309 -3.39 1.86 -4.66
C ARG A 309 -3.07 0.47 -4.13
N ARG A 310 -4.07 -0.26 -3.62
CA ARG A 310 -3.88 -1.66 -3.18
C ARG A 310 -3.36 -2.55 -4.29
N ARG A 311 -4.04 -2.61 -5.45
CA ARG A 311 -3.62 -3.51 -6.53
C ARG A 311 -2.19 -3.21 -6.94
N LEU A 312 -1.85 -1.92 -7.09
CA LEU A 312 -0.50 -1.53 -7.44
C LEU A 312 0.52 -1.97 -6.37
N ALA A 313 0.20 -1.81 -5.08
CA ALA A 313 1.05 -2.27 -4.00
C ALA A 313 1.26 -3.79 -4.02
N GLU A 314 0.20 -4.57 -4.24
CA GLU A 314 0.29 -6.03 -4.36
C GLU A 314 1.13 -6.46 -5.57
N ASP A 315 1.02 -5.76 -6.70
CA ASP A 315 1.80 -6.09 -7.89
C ASP A 315 3.27 -5.68 -7.74
N VAL A 316 3.56 -4.60 -7.01
CA VAL A 316 4.93 -4.26 -6.59
C VAL A 316 5.50 -5.34 -5.65
N GLU A 317 4.68 -5.84 -4.72
CA GLU A 317 5.08 -6.94 -3.83
C GLU A 317 5.35 -8.24 -4.63
N ARG A 318 4.52 -8.55 -5.63
CA ARG A 318 4.67 -9.74 -6.48
C ARG A 318 5.71 -9.61 -7.60
N LEU A 319 6.20 -8.41 -7.90
CA LEU A 319 7.13 -8.16 -9.00
C LEU A 319 8.40 -9.02 -8.87
N ASP A 320 8.69 -9.85 -9.87
CA ASP A 320 9.95 -10.60 -9.91
C ASP A 320 11.09 -9.68 -10.40
N PRO A 321 12.05 -9.31 -9.53
CA PRO A 321 13.15 -8.44 -9.92
C PRO A 321 14.13 -9.10 -10.91
N SER A 322 14.05 -10.42 -11.13
CA SER A 322 14.97 -11.14 -12.04
C SER A 322 14.87 -10.66 -13.49
N GLY A 323 13.72 -10.10 -13.88
CA GLY A 323 13.51 -9.46 -15.19
C GLY A 323 14.17 -8.08 -15.32
N LEU A 324 14.69 -7.52 -14.23
CA LEU A 324 15.43 -6.24 -14.20
C LEU A 324 16.95 -6.47 -14.09
N VAL A 325 17.42 -7.71 -14.24
CA VAL A 325 18.82 -8.09 -14.08
C VAL A 325 19.43 -8.52 -15.40
N GLU A 326 20.40 -7.74 -15.87
CA GLU A 326 21.08 -7.93 -17.15
C GLU A 326 22.51 -8.44 -16.98
N VAL A 327 23.01 -9.10 -18.03
CA VAL A 327 24.37 -9.67 -18.07
C VAL A 327 25.18 -9.00 -19.18
N TYR A 328 26.16 -8.21 -18.77
CA TYR A 328 27.09 -7.51 -19.65
C TYR A 328 28.40 -8.29 -19.76
N ARG A 329 28.83 -8.61 -20.97
CA ARG A 329 30.13 -9.27 -21.24
C ARG A 329 31.08 -8.27 -21.87
N LYS A 330 32.27 -8.11 -21.29
CA LYS A 330 33.34 -7.20 -21.74
C LYS A 330 34.68 -7.91 -21.79
#